data_AF-A0A0A9D6U3-F1
#
_entry.id   AF-A0A0A9D6U3-F1
#
_cell.length_a   1.000
_cell.length_b   1.000
_cell.length_c   1.000
_cell.angle_alpha   90.00
_cell.angle_beta   90.00
_cell.angle_gamma   90.00
#
_symmetry.space_group_name_H-M   'P 1'
#
loop_
_entity.id
_entity.type
_entity.pdbx_description
1 polymer ?
#
loop_
_entity_poly.entity_id
_entity_poly.type
_entity_poly.pdbx_seq_one_letter_code
_entity_poly.pdbx_strand_id
1 'polypeptide(L)'
;MKLILGKHNLSAPITSYARPEVVVKSQSYFFTHSVKTMAVTQTAKGITSKQLLIGTIGDQVLALDKRFLDPRRSVNPTQQEKEEGIIPLTDSLPIIPQSFVTHSHQVEALRGIVSIPAKLESTTLIFTYGVDLFYTRLAPSRTYDSLTDEFSYALLLITIAVLVAAIIVTWIWSEKKELRDKWRLG
;
A
#
# COMPACT_ATOMS: atom_id res chain seq x y z
N MET A 1 2.18 -20.70 -1.65
CA MET A 1 2.85 -21.17 -2.90
C MET A 1 2.99 -19.98 -3.83
N LYS A 2 4.15 -19.79 -4.46
CA LYS A 2 4.43 -18.75 -5.46
C LYS A 2 4.93 -19.44 -6.73
N LEU A 3 4.30 -19.14 -7.85
CA LEU A 3 4.70 -19.60 -9.17
C LEU A 3 5.67 -18.57 -9.75
N ILE A 4 6.85 -19.02 -10.17
CA ILE A 4 7.88 -18.19 -10.77
C ILE A 4 8.07 -18.72 -12.19
N LEU A 5 7.78 -17.89 -13.19
CA LEU A 5 8.09 -18.23 -14.57
C LEU A 5 9.60 -18.09 -14.79
N GLY A 6 10.19 -19.05 -15.49
CA GLY A 6 11.56 -18.96 -15.97
C GLY A 6 11.74 -17.83 -17.00
N LYS A 7 12.95 -17.76 -17.59
CA LYS A 7 13.22 -16.84 -18.70
C LYS A 7 12.30 -17.19 -19.87
N HIS A 8 11.42 -16.26 -20.26
CA HIS A 8 10.52 -16.41 -21.39
C HIS A 8 10.43 -15.10 -22.17
N ASN A 9 10.06 -15.20 -23.45
CA ASN A 9 9.91 -14.02 -24.29
C ASN A 9 8.63 -13.26 -23.92
N LEU A 10 8.77 -12.06 -23.36
CA LEU A 10 7.65 -11.23 -22.88
C LEU A 10 6.75 -10.70 -24.01
N SER A 11 7.23 -10.70 -25.26
CA SER A 11 6.45 -10.25 -26.42
C SER A 11 5.65 -11.35 -27.10
N ALA A 12 5.86 -12.62 -26.72
CA ALA A 12 5.10 -13.75 -27.27
C ALA A 12 3.85 -14.03 -26.43
N PRO A 13 2.70 -14.35 -27.06
CA PRO A 13 1.49 -14.72 -26.33
C PRO A 13 1.70 -16.04 -25.56
N ILE A 14 1.26 -16.07 -24.30
CA ILE A 14 1.29 -17.28 -23.46
C ILE A 14 0.03 -18.11 -23.76
N THR A 15 0.21 -19.38 -24.09
CA THR A 15 -0.90 -20.31 -24.34
C THR A 15 -0.79 -21.54 -23.45
N SER A 16 -1.91 -22.16 -23.11
CA SER A 16 -1.90 -23.40 -22.32
C SER A 16 -1.31 -24.61 -23.07
N TYR A 17 -1.18 -24.52 -24.39
CA TYR A 17 -0.56 -25.53 -25.26
C TYR A 17 0.97 -25.45 -25.26
N ALA A 18 1.54 -24.24 -25.21
CA ALA A 18 2.98 -24.00 -25.11
C ALA A 18 3.29 -23.39 -23.74
N ARG A 19 3.40 -24.25 -22.72
CA ARG A 19 3.59 -23.81 -21.33
C ARG A 19 5.05 -23.41 -21.09
N PRO A 20 5.31 -22.19 -20.61
CA PRO A 20 6.64 -21.82 -20.16
C PRO A 20 7.02 -22.65 -18.93
N GLU A 21 8.31 -22.80 -18.67
CA GLU A 21 8.82 -23.46 -17.47
C GLU A 21 8.39 -22.66 -16.22
N VAL A 22 7.77 -23.36 -15.26
CA VAL A 22 7.29 -22.77 -14.01
C VAL A 22 7.97 -23.44 -12.83
N VAL A 23 8.70 -22.64 -12.06
CA VAL A 23 9.28 -23.07 -10.78
C VAL A 23 8.30 -22.72 -9.67
N VAL A 24 8.04 -23.71 -8.81
CA VAL A 24 7.17 -23.55 -7.65
C VAL A 24 8.02 -23.35 -6.40
N LYS A 25 7.78 -22.26 -5.66
CA LYS A 25 8.29 -22.10 -4.29
C LYS A 25 7.14 -22.15 -3.29
N SER A 26 7.28 -22.97 -2.25
CA SER A 26 6.31 -23.12 -1.17
C SER A 26 7.01 -23.01 0.18
N GLN A 27 6.32 -22.39 1.13
CA GLN A 27 6.75 -22.28 2.52
C GLN A 27 5.50 -22.30 3.38
N SER A 28 5.62 -22.92 4.56
CA SER A 28 4.58 -23.01 5.57
C SER A 28 4.91 -22.07 6.73
N TYR A 29 3.89 -21.48 7.34
CA TYR A 29 4.05 -20.57 8.46
C TYR A 29 3.12 -20.98 9.60
N PHE A 30 3.55 -20.70 10.83
CA PHE A 30 2.71 -20.86 12.00
C PHE A 30 1.90 -19.59 12.25
N PHE A 31 0.59 -19.73 12.44
CA PHE A 31 -0.32 -18.67 12.82
C PHE A 31 -0.98 -19.04 14.15
N THR A 32 -0.92 -18.14 15.13
CA THR A 32 -1.29 -18.46 16.51
C THR A 32 -2.80 -18.52 16.74
N HIS A 33 -3.60 -17.92 15.86
CA HIS A 33 -5.07 -17.91 15.97
C HIS A 33 -5.70 -18.90 15.00
N SER A 34 -6.86 -19.43 15.39
CA SER A 34 -7.70 -20.19 14.47
C SER A 34 -8.37 -19.26 13.46
N VAL A 35 -8.45 -19.73 12.22
CA VAL A 35 -8.99 -18.99 11.06
C VAL A 35 -10.40 -19.50 10.74
N LYS A 36 -11.38 -18.59 10.71
CA LYS A 36 -12.76 -18.87 10.27
C LYS A 36 -12.92 -18.69 8.76
N THR A 37 -12.37 -17.60 8.22
CA THR A 37 -12.55 -17.22 6.82
C THR A 37 -11.35 -16.41 6.33
N MET A 38 -11.12 -16.38 5.02
CA MET A 38 -10.01 -15.68 4.40
C MET A 38 -10.44 -15.01 3.10
N ALA A 39 -9.92 -13.81 2.85
CA ALA A 39 -10.08 -13.10 1.58
C ALA A 39 -8.80 -12.31 1.27
N VAL A 40 -8.70 -11.77 0.06
CA VAL A 40 -7.54 -10.96 -0.37
C VAL A 40 -8.04 -9.61 -0.83
N THR A 41 -7.27 -8.55 -0.57
CA THR A 41 -7.59 -7.21 -1.06
C THR A 41 -7.51 -7.12 -2.58
N GLN A 42 -8.52 -6.48 -3.17
CA GLN A 42 -8.63 -6.26 -4.61
C GLN A 42 -8.73 -4.77 -4.93
N THR A 43 -7.99 -4.35 -5.95
CA THR A 43 -7.98 -3.00 -6.51
C THR A 43 -8.07 -3.08 -8.03
N ALA A 44 -8.47 -1.99 -8.68
CA ALA A 44 -8.84 -1.98 -10.09
C ALA A 44 -7.68 -2.43 -11.01
N LYS A 45 -6.45 -1.99 -10.70
CA LYS A 45 -5.25 -2.31 -11.48
C LYS A 45 -4.33 -3.32 -10.80
N GLY A 46 -4.56 -3.62 -9.52
CA GLY A 46 -3.72 -4.52 -8.74
C GLY A 46 -2.31 -3.99 -8.48
N ILE A 47 -2.12 -2.67 -8.53
CA ILE A 47 -0.83 -2.00 -8.33
C ILE A 47 -0.50 -1.91 -6.83
N THR A 48 -1.50 -1.58 -6.01
CA THR A 48 -1.31 -1.46 -4.56
C THR A 48 -0.90 -2.81 -3.95
N SER A 49 -0.20 -2.76 -2.82
CA SER A 49 0.22 -3.98 -2.13
C SER A 49 -0.99 -4.80 -1.68
N LYS A 50 -0.93 -6.11 -1.86
CA LYS A 50 -2.02 -7.01 -1.44
C LYS A 50 -1.89 -7.36 0.03
N GLN A 51 -3.02 -7.39 0.72
CA GLN A 51 -3.16 -7.89 2.08
C GLN A 51 -4.08 -9.10 2.08
N LEU A 52 -3.75 -10.07 2.91
CA LEU A 52 -4.58 -11.21 3.24
C LEU A 52 -5.47 -10.83 4.43
N LEU A 53 -6.78 -10.85 4.22
CA LEU A 53 -7.78 -10.63 5.24
C LEU A 53 -8.10 -11.97 5.90
N ILE A 54 -7.91 -12.05 7.21
CA ILE A 54 -8.08 -13.27 8.00
C ILE A 54 -9.17 -12.99 9.03
N GLY A 55 -10.30 -13.68 8.91
CA GLY A 55 -11.31 -13.73 9.96
C GLY A 55 -10.88 -14.67 11.06
N THR A 56 -10.64 -14.14 12.26
CA THR A 56 -10.23 -14.94 13.42
C THR A 56 -11.44 -15.54 14.14
N ILE A 57 -11.21 -16.50 15.03
CA ILE A 57 -12.29 -17.05 15.87
C ILE A 57 -12.95 -16.01 16.78
N GLY A 58 -12.26 -14.93 17.11
CA GLY A 58 -12.80 -13.82 17.90
C GLY A 58 -13.68 -12.85 17.10
N ASP A 59 -14.12 -13.25 15.90
CA ASP A 59 -15.05 -12.48 15.06
C ASP A 59 -14.52 -11.09 14.66
N GLN A 60 -13.19 -10.99 14.53
CA GLN A 60 -12.49 -9.83 14.02
C GLN A 60 -11.71 -10.16 12.76
N VAL A 61 -11.44 -9.13 11.96
CA VAL A 61 -10.75 -9.28 10.67
C VAL A 61 -9.37 -8.68 10.76
N LEU A 62 -8.34 -9.50 10.63
CA LEU A 62 -6.94 -9.10 10.60
C LEU A 62 -6.47 -8.91 9.15
N ALA A 63 -5.85 -7.78 8.83
CA ALA A 63 -5.16 -7.56 7.56
C ALA A 63 -3.66 -7.87 7.69
N LEU A 64 -3.24 -8.99 7.12
CA LEU A 64 -1.83 -9.40 7.06
C LEU A 64 -1.22 -9.00 5.71
N ASP A 65 -0.10 -8.31 5.72
CA ASP A 65 0.63 -7.97 4.49
C ASP A 65 1.16 -9.24 3.80
N LYS A 66 0.92 -9.36 2.48
CA LYS A 66 1.40 -10.48 1.66
C LYS A 66 2.92 -10.66 1.74
N ARG A 67 3.70 -9.63 2.06
CA ARG A 67 5.16 -9.73 2.28
C ARG A 67 5.54 -10.71 3.37
N PHE A 68 4.68 -10.92 4.38
CA PHE A 68 4.90 -11.96 5.39
C PHE A 68 4.70 -13.38 4.83
N LEU A 69 4.10 -13.54 3.66
CA LEU A 69 3.82 -14.84 3.02
C LEU A 69 4.68 -15.06 1.77
N ASP A 70 5.86 -14.44 1.69
CA ASP A 70 6.81 -14.69 0.60
C ASP A 70 7.64 -15.97 0.88
N PRO A 71 7.54 -17.02 0.03
CA PRO A 71 8.28 -18.27 0.24
C PRO A 71 9.81 -18.14 0.07
N ARG A 72 10.31 -16.94 -0.26
CA ARG A 72 11.75 -16.63 -0.28
C ARG A 72 12.31 -16.22 1.08
N ARG A 73 11.47 -16.07 2.12
CA ARG A 73 11.91 -15.67 3.46
C ARG A 73 12.80 -16.77 4.08
N SER A 74 13.99 -16.39 4.54
CA SER A 74 14.94 -17.24 5.24
C SER A 74 15.27 -16.65 6.61
N VAL A 75 15.78 -17.47 7.54
CA VAL A 75 16.16 -17.01 8.90
C VAL A 75 17.31 -16.01 8.83
N ASN A 76 18.30 -16.29 7.97
CA ASN A 76 19.46 -15.43 7.73
C ASN A 76 19.46 -14.99 6.26
N PRO A 77 18.75 -13.90 5.91
CA PRO A 77 18.70 -13.43 4.53
C PRO A 77 20.06 -12.89 4.08
N THR A 78 20.38 -13.14 2.82
CA THR A 78 21.57 -12.61 2.15
C THR A 78 21.48 -11.09 1.99
N GLN A 79 22.60 -10.43 1.69
CA GLN A 79 22.63 -8.97 1.49
C GLN A 79 21.69 -8.53 0.35
N GLN A 80 21.68 -9.27 -0.76
CA GLN A 80 20.79 -8.99 -1.89
C GLN A 80 19.30 -9.11 -1.49
N GLU A 81 18.95 -10.13 -0.72
CA GLU A 81 17.57 -10.31 -0.24
C GLU A 81 17.14 -9.21 0.73
N LYS A 82 18.06 -8.70 1.55
CA LYS A 82 17.81 -7.54 2.42
C LYS A 82 17.58 -6.27 1.61
N GLU A 83 18.34 -6.06 0.55
CA GLU A 83 18.16 -4.91 -0.37
C GLU A 83 16.83 -4.97 -1.12
N GLU A 84 16.32 -6.18 -1.43
CA GLU A 84 14.96 -6.37 -1.96
C GLU A 84 13.85 -6.14 -0.91
N GLY A 85 14.21 -5.93 0.36
CA GLY A 85 13.26 -5.76 1.46
C GLY A 85 12.58 -7.06 1.90
N ILE A 86 13.22 -8.21 1.72
CA ILE A 86 12.69 -9.50 2.21
C ILE A 86 12.73 -9.51 3.74
N ILE A 87 11.56 -9.72 4.34
CA ILE A 87 11.39 -9.80 5.78
C ILE A 87 12.00 -11.14 6.27
N PRO A 88 12.95 -11.15 7.23
CA PRO A 88 13.51 -12.38 7.77
C PRO A 88 12.42 -13.33 8.27
N LEU A 89 12.63 -14.63 8.12
CA LEU A 89 11.69 -15.64 8.64
C LEU A 89 11.67 -15.59 10.17
N THR A 90 10.46 -15.60 10.72
CA THR A 90 10.18 -15.64 12.16
C THR A 90 9.42 -16.92 12.49
N ASP A 91 9.47 -17.35 13.76
CA ASP A 91 8.82 -18.60 14.19
C ASP A 91 7.30 -18.61 13.99
N SER A 92 6.67 -17.44 14.08
CA SER A 92 5.25 -17.24 13.84
C SER A 92 4.97 -15.96 13.05
N LEU A 93 3.79 -15.91 12.44
CA LEU A 93 3.29 -14.70 11.79
C LEU A 93 2.88 -13.67 12.87
N PRO A 94 3.26 -12.40 12.69
CA PRO A 94 2.96 -11.36 13.68
C PRO A 94 1.47 -11.04 13.69
N ILE A 95 0.94 -10.81 14.90
CA ILE A 95 -0.40 -10.28 15.11
C ILE A 95 -0.25 -8.89 15.68
N ILE A 96 -0.51 -7.91 14.83
CA ILE A 96 -0.37 -6.51 15.16
C ILE A 96 -1.78 -6.00 15.46
N PRO A 97 -2.08 -5.54 16.69
CA PRO A 97 -3.42 -5.07 17.05
C PRO A 97 -3.94 -3.94 16.15
N GLN A 98 -3.04 -3.10 15.64
CA GLN A 98 -3.38 -2.02 14.71
C GLN A 98 -3.78 -2.49 13.30
N SER A 99 -3.49 -3.76 12.96
CA SER A 99 -3.84 -4.35 11.67
C SER A 99 -5.25 -4.95 11.64
N PHE A 100 -6.02 -4.88 12.74
CA PHE A 100 -7.42 -5.28 12.74
C PHE A 100 -8.26 -4.26 11.99
N VAL A 101 -8.88 -4.71 10.90
CA VAL A 101 -9.73 -3.93 10.00
C VAL A 101 -11.05 -3.54 10.69
N THR A 102 -11.52 -4.36 11.62
CA THR A 102 -12.73 -4.09 12.41
C THR A 102 -12.46 -3.19 13.63
N HIS A 103 -11.20 -2.82 13.90
CA HIS A 103 -10.79 -2.02 15.06
C HIS A 103 -11.35 -2.58 16.38
N SER A 104 -12.26 -1.85 17.04
CA SER A 104 -12.93 -2.25 18.29
C SER A 104 -14.22 -3.04 18.08
N HIS A 105 -14.68 -3.20 16.84
CA HIS A 105 -15.91 -3.92 16.52
C HIS A 105 -15.64 -5.40 16.27
N GLN A 106 -16.57 -6.23 16.72
CA GLN A 106 -16.66 -7.65 16.40
C GLN A 106 -17.88 -7.86 15.51
N VAL A 107 -17.73 -8.72 14.51
CA VAL A 107 -18.81 -9.07 13.57
C VAL A 107 -19.32 -10.43 13.97
N GLU A 108 -20.34 -10.46 14.83
CA GLU A 108 -20.82 -11.69 15.47
C GLU A 108 -21.07 -12.79 14.44
N ALA A 109 -20.56 -13.99 14.74
CA ALA A 109 -20.60 -15.15 13.86
C ALA A 109 -20.12 -14.84 12.43
N LEU A 110 -18.89 -14.35 12.30
CA LEU A 110 -18.27 -14.00 11.02
C LEU A 110 -18.30 -15.19 10.04
N ARG A 111 -19.02 -15.03 8.92
CA ARG A 111 -19.16 -16.06 7.88
C ARG A 111 -18.26 -15.79 6.69
N GLY A 112 -18.10 -14.53 6.31
CA GLY A 112 -17.38 -14.19 5.09
C GLY A 112 -16.86 -12.76 5.03
N ILE A 113 -15.91 -12.57 4.14
CA ILE A 113 -15.25 -11.31 3.85
C ILE A 113 -15.28 -11.12 2.33
N VAL A 114 -15.74 -9.96 1.88
CA VAL A 114 -15.75 -9.54 0.48
C VAL A 114 -14.87 -8.31 0.33
N SER A 115 -13.99 -8.33 -0.66
CA SER A 115 -13.18 -7.18 -1.05
C SER A 115 -13.56 -6.76 -2.46
N ILE A 116 -13.90 -5.47 -2.63
CA ILE A 116 -14.30 -4.88 -3.90
C ILE A 116 -13.35 -3.71 -4.20
N PRO A 117 -12.84 -3.60 -5.44
CA PRO A 117 -12.02 -2.46 -5.83
C PRO A 117 -12.81 -1.15 -5.71
N ALA A 118 -12.20 -0.13 -5.11
CA ALA A 118 -12.75 1.21 -5.11
C ALA A 118 -12.35 1.97 -6.39
N LYS A 119 -12.87 3.21 -6.53
CA LYS A 119 -12.50 4.10 -7.65
C LYS A 119 -11.02 4.53 -7.59
N LEU A 120 -10.51 4.77 -6.38
CA LEU A 120 -9.11 5.08 -6.13
C LEU A 120 -8.32 3.77 -6.00
N GLU A 121 -7.19 3.68 -6.72
CA GLU A 121 -6.35 2.47 -6.77
C GLU A 121 -5.67 2.18 -5.43
N SER A 122 -5.43 3.22 -4.62
CA SER A 122 -4.86 3.02 -3.27
C SER A 122 -5.83 2.40 -2.27
N THR A 123 -7.14 2.34 -2.61
CA THR A 123 -8.21 1.95 -1.69
C THR A 123 -8.99 0.73 -2.15
N THR A 124 -9.49 -0.04 -1.19
CA THR A 124 -10.39 -1.18 -1.40
C THR A 124 -11.56 -1.10 -0.42
N LEU A 125 -12.72 -1.54 -0.86
CA LEU A 125 -13.92 -1.63 -0.04
C LEU A 125 -13.99 -3.03 0.57
N ILE A 126 -14.05 -3.10 1.90
CA ILE A 126 -14.16 -4.36 2.63
C ILE A 126 -15.54 -4.45 3.25
N PHE A 127 -16.24 -5.53 2.92
CA PHE A 127 -17.53 -5.86 3.48
C PHE A 127 -17.45 -7.23 4.15
N THR A 128 -17.77 -7.28 5.43
CA THR A 128 -17.69 -8.50 6.24
C THR A 128 -19.06 -8.79 6.81
N TYR A 129 -19.49 -10.05 6.71
CA TYR A 129 -20.85 -10.43 7.06
C TYR A 129 -20.88 -11.69 7.92
N GLY A 130 -21.84 -11.71 8.85
CA GLY A 130 -22.12 -12.79 9.78
C GLY A 130 -23.59 -12.72 10.21
N VAL A 131 -23.82 -12.67 11.52
CA VAL A 131 -25.08 -12.14 12.08
C VAL A 131 -25.11 -10.62 11.91
N ASP A 132 -23.98 -9.97 12.16
CA ASP A 132 -23.80 -8.55 11.94
C ASP A 132 -23.19 -8.25 10.56
N LEU A 133 -23.39 -7.01 10.11
CA LEU A 133 -22.82 -6.50 8.87
C LEU A 133 -21.84 -5.38 9.21
N PHE A 134 -20.64 -5.44 8.66
CA PHE A 134 -19.62 -4.41 8.84
C PHE A 134 -19.00 -4.04 7.50
N TYR A 135 -18.79 -2.74 7.32
CA TYR A 135 -18.25 -2.16 6.10
C TYR A 135 -17.17 -1.16 6.45
N THR A 136 -16.05 -1.22 5.74
CA THR A 136 -14.99 -0.23 5.86
C THR A 136 -14.20 -0.07 4.58
N ARG A 137 -13.44 1.03 4.50
CA ARG A 137 -12.47 1.29 3.44
C ARG A 137 -11.08 1.02 3.97
N LEU A 138 -10.28 0.27 3.22
CA LEU A 138 -8.92 -0.09 3.58
C LEU A 138 -7.95 0.43 2.51
N ALA A 139 -6.81 0.96 2.93
CA ALA A 139 -5.74 1.43 2.04
C ALA A 139 -4.44 0.66 2.33
N PRO A 140 -4.18 -0.47 1.65
CA PRO A 140 -3.07 -1.37 1.99
C PRO A 140 -1.68 -0.73 1.96
N SER A 141 -1.45 0.21 1.03
CA SER A 141 -0.18 0.95 0.87
C SER A 141 -0.29 2.42 1.27
N ARG A 142 -1.27 2.76 2.12
CA ARG A 142 -1.72 4.14 2.37
C ARG A 142 -2.26 4.81 1.11
N THR A 143 -2.93 5.95 1.28
CA THR A 143 -3.53 6.72 0.19
C THR A 143 -2.45 7.52 -0.55
N TYR A 144 -1.99 7.02 -1.70
CA TYR A 144 -1.01 7.70 -2.55
C TYR A 144 -1.63 8.45 -3.74
N ASP A 145 -2.92 8.26 -4.00
CA ASP A 145 -3.69 8.89 -5.08
C ASP A 145 -4.72 9.91 -4.55
N SER A 146 -4.59 10.28 -3.27
CA SER A 146 -5.38 11.32 -2.61
C SER A 146 -4.49 12.16 -1.72
N LEU A 147 -4.83 13.44 -1.55
CA LEU A 147 -4.25 14.27 -0.49
C LEU A 147 -4.68 13.72 0.87
N THR A 148 -3.77 13.79 1.85
CA THR A 148 -4.02 13.37 3.22
C THR A 148 -4.86 14.41 3.96
N ASP A 149 -5.63 13.97 4.95
CA ASP A 149 -6.41 14.87 5.80
C ASP A 149 -5.52 15.82 6.64
N GLU A 150 -4.26 15.45 6.85
CA GLU A 150 -3.24 16.25 7.55
C GLU A 150 -2.60 17.34 6.67
N PHE A 151 -2.94 17.41 5.38
CA PHE A 151 -2.34 18.37 4.46
C PHE A 151 -2.78 19.81 4.78
N SER A 152 -1.82 20.68 5.14
CA SER A 152 -2.11 22.08 5.48
C SER A 152 -2.27 22.95 4.23
N TYR A 153 -3.50 23.05 3.73
CA TYR A 153 -3.86 23.96 2.64
C TYR A 153 -3.56 25.43 2.98
N ALA A 154 -3.72 25.82 4.25
CA ALA A 154 -3.44 27.18 4.70
C ALA A 154 -1.96 27.54 4.55
N LEU A 155 -1.04 26.64 4.96
CA LEU A 155 0.40 26.87 4.82
C LEU A 155 0.81 26.97 3.34
N LEU A 156 0.23 26.11 2.49
CA LEU A 156 0.46 26.17 1.04
C LEU A 156 0.04 27.53 0.46
N LEU A 157 -1.14 28.04 0.83
CA LEU A 157 -1.61 29.34 0.35
C LEU A 157 -0.75 30.50 0.86
N ILE A 158 -0.34 30.46 2.13
CA ILE A 158 0.54 31.47 2.72
C ILE A 158 1.89 31.49 2.01
N THR A 159 2.51 30.33 1.76
CA THR A 159 3.81 30.27 1.07
C THR A 159 3.73 30.80 -0.36
N ILE A 160 2.65 30.49 -1.10
CA ILE A 160 2.39 31.08 -2.43
C ILE A 160 2.28 32.61 -2.34
N ALA A 161 1.50 33.13 -1.39
CA ALA A 161 1.32 34.57 -1.23
C ALA A 161 2.64 35.29 -0.89
N VAL A 162 3.43 34.73 0.02
CA VAL A 162 4.74 35.28 0.39
C VAL A 162 5.70 35.28 -0.80
N LEU A 163 5.75 34.20 -1.58
CA LEU A 163 6.59 34.11 -2.78
C LEU A 163 6.18 35.15 -3.84
N VAL A 164 4.88 35.32 -4.09
CA VAL A 164 4.38 36.33 -5.03
C VAL A 164 4.76 37.74 -4.58
N ALA A 165 4.58 38.06 -3.29
CA ALA A 165 4.97 39.36 -2.74
C ALA A 165 6.48 39.59 -2.87
N ALA A 166 7.30 38.57 -2.58
CA ALA A 166 8.75 38.65 -2.73
C ALA A 166 9.17 38.90 -4.20
N ILE A 167 8.51 38.27 -5.17
CA ILE A 167 8.76 38.49 -6.60
C ILE A 167 8.43 39.94 -6.99
N ILE A 168 7.31 40.49 -6.52
CA ILE A 168 6.92 41.88 -6.83
C ILE A 168 7.94 42.87 -6.23
N VAL A 169 8.31 42.69 -4.96
CA VAL A 169 9.28 43.56 -4.29
C VAL A 169 10.64 43.50 -4.97
N THR A 170 11.11 42.29 -5.32
CA THR A 170 12.41 42.11 -6.01
C THR A 170 12.39 42.69 -7.42
N TRP A 171 11.28 42.58 -8.16
CA TRP A 171 11.12 43.22 -9.46
C TRP A 171 11.23 44.75 -9.37
N ILE A 172 10.50 45.37 -8.44
CA ILE A 172 10.56 46.83 -8.20
C ILE A 172 11.98 47.26 -7.81
N TRP A 173 12.66 46.49 -6.96
CA TRP A 173 14.04 46.78 -6.56
C TRP A 173 15.03 46.63 -7.71
N SER A 174 14.83 45.63 -8.57
CA SER A 174 15.65 45.41 -9.76
C SER A 174 15.53 46.56 -10.74
N GLU A 175 14.30 47.00 -11.04
CA GLU A 175 14.05 48.11 -11.96
C GLU A 175 14.62 49.43 -11.42
N LYS A 176 14.47 49.69 -10.12
CA LYS A 176 15.13 50.82 -9.46
C LYS A 176 16.65 50.73 -9.49
N LYS A 177 17.23 49.53 -9.39
CA LYS A 177 18.68 49.33 -9.45
C LYS A 177 19.20 49.55 -10.87
N GLU A 178 18.54 48.97 -11.87
CA GLU A 178 18.89 49.14 -13.28
C GLU A 178 18.83 50.61 -13.71
N LEU A 179 17.80 51.34 -13.29
CA LEU A 179 17.72 52.78 -13.50
C LEU A 179 18.90 53.51 -12.85
N ARG A 180 19.22 53.26 -11.57
CA ARG A 180 20.39 53.91 -10.94
C ARG A 180 21.71 53.59 -11.63
N ASP A 181 21.91 52.36 -12.06
CA ASP A 181 23.15 51.94 -12.72
C ASP A 181 23.30 52.62 -14.10
N LYS A 182 22.20 52.76 -14.86
CA LYS A 182 22.20 53.51 -16.14
C LYS A 182 22.52 55.00 -15.97
N TRP A 183 22.08 55.63 -14.87
CA TRP A 183 22.33 57.06 -14.60
C TRP A 183 23.73 57.35 -14.03
N ARG A 184 24.51 56.34 -13.63
CA ARG A 184 25.93 56.50 -13.22
C ARG A 184 26.92 56.36 -14.38
N LEU A 185 26.49 55.83 -15.51
CA LEU A 185 27.31 55.53 -16.68
C LEU A 185 27.18 56.56 -17.82
N GLY A 186 26.34 57.59 -17.65
CA GLY A 186 26.27 58.79 -18.50
C GLY A 186 26.75 60.01 -17.75
#